data_AF-A0A1Q5DPG9-F1
#
_entry.id   AF-A0A1Q5DPG9-F1
#
_cell.length_a   1.000
_cell.length_b   1.000
_cell.length_c   1.000
_cell.angle_alpha   90.00
_cell.angle_beta   90.00
_cell.angle_gamma   90.00
#
_symmetry.space_group_name_H-M   'P 1'
#
loop_
_entity.id
_entity.type
_entity.pdbx_description
1 polymer ?
#
loop_
_entity_poly.entity_id
_entity_poly.type
_entity_poly.pdbx_seq_one_letter_code
_entity_poly.pdbx_strand_id
1 'polypeptide(L)'
;MTVALMWEARAADGRGAELLEWARARTAELAREPLRSELLRAPQDRVLVLTWWEAAYDAELPELPEPDAALITRAVHRWRFESLGPASG
;
A
#
# COMPACT_ATOMS: atom_id res chain seq x y z
N MET A 1 -15.16 -9.42 -8.83
CA MET A 1 -14.32 -10.06 -7.80
C MET A 1 -13.60 -8.94 -7.06
N THR A 2 -13.19 -9.17 -5.82
CA THR A 2 -12.43 -8.15 -5.08
C THR A 2 -10.95 -8.50 -5.06
N VAL A 3 -10.11 -7.57 -5.54
CA VAL A 3 -8.65 -7.69 -5.52
C VAL A 3 -8.10 -6.80 -4.41
N ALA A 4 -7.23 -7.35 -3.58
CA ALA A 4 -6.45 -6.58 -2.62
C ALA A 4 -5.04 -6.32 -3.17
N LEU A 5 -4.60 -5.07 -3.14
CA LEU A 5 -3.22 -4.68 -3.45
C LEU A 5 -2.53 -4.28 -2.16
N MET A 6 -1.37 -4.89 -1.91
CA MET A 6 -0.48 -4.52 -0.81
C MET A 6 0.74 -3.83 -1.38
N TRP A 7 1.04 -2.66 -0.82
CA TRP A 7 2.29 -1.94 -0.98
C TRP A 7 3.01 -1.89 0.37
N GLU A 8 4.30 -2.22 0.41
CA GLU A 8 5.12 -2.14 1.63
C GLU A 8 6.46 -1.45 1.34
N ALA A 9 6.85 -0.55 2.23
CA ALA A 9 8.17 0.05 2.22
C ALA A 9 8.76 0.11 3.63
N ARG A 10 10.08 0.00 3.68
CA ARG A 10 10.87 0.26 4.88
C ARG A 10 11.59 1.58 4.73
N ALA A 11 11.33 2.52 5.63
CA ALA A 11 11.99 3.82 5.62
C ALA A 11 13.50 3.68 5.94
N ALA A 12 14.28 4.65 5.46
CA ALA A 12 15.62 4.88 5.98
C ALA A 12 15.58 5.22 7.49
N ASP A 13 16.68 4.99 8.20
CA ASP A 13 16.73 5.08 9.65
C ASP A 13 16.21 6.42 10.18
N GLY A 14 15.21 6.37 11.07
CA GLY A 14 14.59 7.55 11.68
C GLY A 14 13.58 8.28 10.79
N ARG A 15 13.31 7.78 9.58
CA ARG A 15 12.42 8.42 8.59
C ARG A 15 11.03 7.80 8.54
N GLY A 16 10.69 6.91 9.48
CA GLY A 16 9.41 6.19 9.50
C GLY A 16 8.18 7.10 9.50
N ALA A 17 8.21 8.22 10.25
CA ALA A 17 7.11 9.19 10.27
C ALA A 17 6.94 9.90 8.92
N GLU A 18 8.04 10.25 8.25
CA GLU A 18 8.01 10.89 6.94
C GLU A 18 7.46 9.93 5.87
N LEU A 19 7.88 8.67 5.90
CA LEU A 19 7.34 7.65 5.00
C LEU A 19 5.84 7.41 5.23
N LEU A 20 5.39 7.45 6.48
CA LEU A 20 3.97 7.29 6.83
C LEU A 20 3.12 8.42 6.23
N GLU A 21 3.54 9.66 6.41
CA GLU A 21 2.82 10.82 5.86
C GLU A 21 2.90 10.87 4.33
N TRP A 22 4.04 10.48 3.75
CA TRP A 22 4.16 10.30 2.30
C TRP A 22 3.15 9.27 1.78
N ALA A 23 3.05 8.11 2.43
CA ALA A 23 2.12 7.05 2.00
C ALA A 23 0.66 7.47 2.15
N ARG A 24 0.32 8.18 3.24
CA ARG A 24 -1.00 8.79 3.43
C ARG A 24 -1.35 9.74 2.29
N ALA A 25 -0.46 10.68 1.97
CA ALA A 25 -0.68 11.67 0.91
C ALA A 25 -0.83 11.00 -0.46
N ARG A 26 0.05 10.04 -0.80
CA ARG A 26 -0.03 9.31 -2.07
C ARG A 26 -1.28 8.44 -2.19
N THR A 27 -1.75 7.86 -1.09
CA THR A 27 -3.02 7.11 -1.08
C THR A 27 -4.22 8.02 -1.35
N ALA A 28 -4.20 9.24 -0.82
CA ALA A 28 -5.26 10.24 -1.08
C ALA A 28 -5.28 10.77 -2.52
N GLU A 29 -4.17 10.62 -3.25
CA GLU A 29 -4.00 11.06 -4.64
C GLU A 29 -4.24 9.95 -5.67
N LEU A 30 -4.67 8.76 -5.25
CA LEU A 30 -5.00 7.69 -6.20
C LEU A 30 -6.04 8.17 -7.20
N ALA A 31 -5.79 7.91 -8.49
CA ALA A 31 -6.64 8.37 -9.60
C ALA A 31 -8.09 7.83 -9.54
N ARG A 32 -8.32 6.80 -8.71
CA ARG A 32 -9.63 6.22 -8.42
C ARG A 32 -9.66 5.80 -6.95
N GLU A 33 -10.80 5.98 -6.32
CA GLU A 33 -11.00 5.56 -4.93
C GLU A 33 -11.16 4.03 -4.84
N PRO A 34 -10.44 3.35 -3.93
CA PRO A 34 -10.65 1.93 -3.64
C PRO A 34 -11.94 1.71 -2.85
N LEU A 35 -12.45 0.48 -2.83
CA LEU A 35 -13.58 0.08 -1.98
C LEU A 35 -13.30 0.30 -0.49
N ARG A 36 -12.05 0.04 -0.09
CA ARG A 36 -11.50 0.40 1.22
C ARG A 36 -9.98 0.53 1.10
N SER A 37 -9.39 1.26 2.02
CA SER A 37 -7.94 1.35 2.19
C SER A 37 -7.56 1.27 3.66
N GLU A 38 -6.41 0.66 3.95
CA GLU A 38 -5.86 0.60 5.30
C GLU A 38 -4.37 0.97 5.26
N LEU A 39 -3.99 1.89 6.15
CA LEU A 39 -2.60 2.35 6.31
C LEU A 39 -2.08 1.80 7.64
N LEU A 40 -1.01 1.02 7.58
CA LEU A 40 -0.45 0.33 8.74
C LEU A 40 1.02 0.65 8.92
N ARG A 41 1.49 0.46 10.16
CA ARG A 41 2.92 0.48 10.49
C ARG A 41 3.35 -0.83 11.11
N ALA A 42 4.61 -1.19 10.91
CA ALA A 42 5.24 -2.34 11.53
C ALA A 42 6.63 -1.95 12.07
N PRO A 43 7.26 -2.78 12.92
CA PRO A 43 8.60 -2.51 13.44
C PRO A 43 9.62 -2.22 12.33
N GLN A 44 10.72 -1.55 12.68
CA GLN A 44 11.79 -1.15 11.75
C GLN A 44 11.26 -0.20 10.66
N ASP A 45 10.54 0.84 11.07
CA ASP A 45 10.03 1.92 10.22
C ASP A 45 9.33 1.46 8.94
N ARG A 46 8.57 0.36 9.04
CA ARG A 46 7.79 -0.18 7.93
C ARG A 46 6.43 0.48 7.85
N VAL A 47 6.03 0.82 6.63
CA VAL A 47 4.71 1.34 6.29
C VAL A 47 4.10 0.43 5.24
N LEU A 48 2.84 0.06 5.45
CA LEU A 48 2.07 -0.76 4.54
C LEU A 48 0.79 -0.02 4.15
N VAL A 49 0.43 -0.10 2.87
CA VAL A 49 -0.88 0.32 2.37
C VAL A 49 -1.55 -0.88 1.73
N LEU A 50 -2.75 -1.20 2.21
CA LEU A 50 -3.63 -2.19 1.60
C LEU A 50 -4.82 -1.46 0.97
N THR A 51 -5.15 -1.78 -0.28
CA THR A 51 -6.33 -1.24 -0.99
C THR A 51 -7.14 -2.39 -1.58
N TRP A 52 -8.46 -2.27 -1.60
CA TRP A 52 -9.36 -3.27 -2.18
C TRP A 52 -10.16 -2.69 -3.34
N TRP A 53 -10.33 -3.46 -4.40
CA TRP A 53 -10.90 -2.98 -5.66
C TRP A 53 -11.90 -3.99 -6.20
N GLU A 54 -13.05 -3.51 -6.68
CA GLU A 54 -13.93 -4.32 -7.52
C GLU A 54 -13.36 -4.32 -8.94
N ALA A 55 -12.69 -5.40 -9.33
CA ALA A 55 -12.00 -5.54 -10.61
C ALA A 55 -11.63 -7.00 -10.89
N ALA A 56 -11.25 -7.34 -12.12
CA ALA A 56 -10.57 -8.61 -12.41
C ALA A 56 -9.15 -8.63 -11.79
N TYR A 57 -8.60 -9.82 -11.54
CA TYR A 57 -7.31 -9.99 -10.87
C TYR A 57 -6.14 -9.28 -11.59
N ASP A 58 -6.13 -9.37 -12.92
CA ASP A 58 -5.14 -8.82 -13.85
C ASP A 58 -5.45 -7.41 -14.34
N ALA A 59 -6.53 -6.77 -13.84
CA ALA A 59 -6.87 -5.41 -14.22
C ALA A 59 -5.77 -4.40 -13.84
N GLU A 60 -5.56 -3.39 -14.68
CA GLU A 60 -4.72 -2.25 -14.33
C GLU A 60 -5.40 -1.42 -13.24
N LEU A 61 -4.74 -1.30 -12.08
CA LEU A 61 -5.28 -0.64 -10.89
C LEU A 61 -4.31 0.45 -10.43
N PRO A 62 -4.79 1.57 -9.86
CA PRO A 62 -3.92 2.57 -9.26
C PRO A 62 -3.10 1.96 -8.12
N GLU A 63 -1.79 2.18 -8.15
CA GLU A 63 -0.84 1.72 -7.13
C GLU A 63 0.02 2.89 -6.64
N LEU A 64 0.51 2.79 -5.41
CA LEU A 64 1.45 3.77 -4.90
C LEU A 64 2.79 3.66 -5.66
N PRO A 65 3.40 4.79 -6.04
CA PRO A 65 4.67 4.79 -6.75
C PRO A 65 5.81 4.35 -5.81
N GLU A 66 7.04 4.31 -6.34
CA GLU A 66 8.21 4.24 -5.46
C GLU A 66 8.50 5.63 -4.85
N PRO A 67 8.76 5.71 -3.54
CA PRO A 67 9.28 6.91 -2.91
C PRO A 67 10.69 7.25 -3.41
N ASP A 68 11.16 8.45 -3.07
CA ASP A 68 12.57 8.81 -3.27
C ASP A 68 13.48 7.77 -2.58
N ALA A 69 14.58 7.41 -3.25
CA ALA A 69 15.52 6.40 -2.75
C ALA A 69 16.17 6.79 -1.41
N ALA A 70 16.25 8.08 -1.07
CA ALA A 70 16.73 8.54 0.24
C ALA A 70 15.71 8.33 1.36
N LEU A 71 14.42 8.14 1.04
CA LEU A 71 13.37 7.90 2.02
C LEU A 71 13.25 6.43 2.45
N ILE A 72 13.72 5.49 1.61
CA ILE A 72 13.57 4.05 1.81
C ILE A 72 14.91 3.32 1.78
N THR A 73 14.98 2.16 2.41
CA THR A 73 16.21 1.34 2.45
C THR A 73 16.38 0.42 1.25
N ARG A 74 15.30 0.17 0.50
CA ARG A 74 15.23 -0.73 -0.66
C ARG A 74 13.94 -0.45 -1.45
N ALA A 75 13.86 -1.00 -2.66
CA ALA A 75 12.64 -0.97 -3.46
C ALA A 75 11.44 -1.52 -2.69
N VAL A 76 10.26 -0.98 -2.98
CA VAL A 76 9.01 -1.33 -2.31
C VAL A 76 8.52 -2.72 -2.74
N HIS A 77 7.82 -3.41 -1.85
CA HIS A 77 7.18 -4.67 -2.19
C HIS A 77 5.73 -4.44 -2.63
N ARG A 78 5.30 -5.17 -3.67
CA ARG A 78 3.95 -5.12 -4.22
C ARG A 78 3.40 -6.53 -4.37
N TRP A 79 2.21 -6.76 -3.84
CA TRP A 79 1.54 -8.05 -3.92
C TRP A 79 0.05 -7.87 -4.25
N ARG A 80 -0.49 -8.81 -5.02
CA ARG A 80 -1.91 -8.85 -5.40
C ARG A 80 -2.54 -10.11 -4.84
N PHE A 81 -3.74 -9.96 -4.27
CA PHE A 81 -4.48 -11.07 -3.66
C PHE A 81 -5.93 -11.07 -4.12
N GLU A 82 -6.50 -12.25 -4.30
CA GLU A 82 -7.95 -12.39 -4.34
C GLU A 82 -8.49 -12.27 -2.91
N SER A 83 -9.48 -11.41 -2.71
CA SER A 83 -10.14 -11.24 -1.41
C SER A 83 -11.34 -12.18 -1.32
N LEU A 84 -11.28 -13.14 -0.41
CA LEU A 84 -12.33 -14.15 -0.19
C LEU A 84 -13.41 -13.72 0.83
N GLY A 85 -13.36 -12.47 1.29
CA GLY A 85 -14.26 -11.94 2.31
C GLY A 85 -13.69 -12.05 3.74
N PRO A 86 -14.52 -11.76 4.77
CA PRO A 86 -14.13 -11.93 6.17
C PRO A 86 -13.75 -13.38 6.49
N ALA A 87 -12.77 -13.57 7.39
CA ALA A 87 -12.33 -14.90 7.79
C ALA A 87 -13.37 -15.66 8.64
N SER A 88 -14.18 -14.92 9.39
CA SER A 88 -15.40 -15.41 10.01
C SER A 88 -16.50 -15.44 8.95
N GLY A 89 -16.93 -16.65 8.58
CA GLY A 89 -18.01 -16.87 7.60
C GLY A 89 -19.35 -16.27 7.99
#